data_AF-A0A8H4B4K3-F1
#
_entry.id   AF-A0A8H4B4K3-F1
#
_cell.length_a   1.000
_cell.length_b   1.000
_cell.length_c   1.000
_cell.angle_alpha   90.00
_cell.angle_beta   90.00
_cell.angle_gamma   90.00
#
_symmetry.space_group_name_H-M   'P 1'
#
loop_
_entity.id
_entity.type
_entity.pdbx_description
1 polymer ?
#
loop_
_entity_poly.entity_id
_entity_poly.type
_entity_poly.pdbx_seq_one_letter_code
_entity_poly.pdbx_strand_id
1 'polypeptide(L)'
;MEKLIEFLLGNIYIQSFIIGLILAAFLSKLLRRTNLNEPPLVYYRFPIIGHTWSFLKDCDKLILESREKYGETFSLYVYGQIRTIVGKESTHEVLRKDQDFSFRQGNRSTQLPTHLIFKQATLADENIIIIRDFIAGKLKQLISRLQNNIINAIDLHIGECVEPKVIRYPRKTLMDIIAIPIADIIVGERIGEIIGPFTYNKTSSSKFKIDLF
;
A
#
# COMPACT_ATOMS: atom_id res chain seq x y z
N MET A 1 7.73 -33.63 5.22
CA MET A 1 6.55 -33.12 4.49
C MET A 1 6.36 -33.84 3.15
N GLU A 2 7.41 -34.11 2.38
CA GLU A 2 7.30 -34.79 1.06
C GLU A 2 6.57 -36.13 1.10
N LYS A 3 6.89 -37.04 2.04
CA LYS A 3 6.19 -38.33 2.17
C LYS A 3 4.69 -38.22 2.49
N LEU A 4 4.29 -37.16 3.19
CA LEU A 4 2.87 -36.89 3.48
C LEU A 4 2.15 -36.42 2.20
N ILE A 5 2.82 -35.59 1.40
CA ILE A 5 2.30 -35.09 0.13
C ILE A 5 2.18 -36.22 -0.90
N GLU A 6 3.18 -37.12 -0.98
CA GLU A 6 3.12 -38.31 -1.84
C GLU A 6 1.98 -39.26 -1.44
N PHE A 7 1.77 -39.47 -0.13
CA PHE A 7 0.66 -40.30 0.36
C PHE A 7 -0.71 -39.67 0.03
N LEU A 8 -0.84 -38.35 0.18
CA LEU A 8 -2.07 -37.61 -0.17
C LEU A 8 -2.33 -37.61 -1.68
N LEU A 9 -1.29 -37.61 -2.52
CA LEU A 9 -1.40 -37.63 -3.98
C LEU A 9 -1.50 -39.05 -4.57
N GLY A 10 -1.06 -40.09 -3.87
CA GLY A 10 -1.09 -41.47 -4.34
C GLY A 10 -2.45 -42.17 -4.20
N ASN A 11 -3.36 -41.60 -3.40
CA ASN A 11 -4.65 -42.23 -3.09
C ASN A 11 -5.81 -41.51 -3.80
N ILE A 12 -6.40 -42.18 -4.80
CA ILE A 12 -7.47 -41.64 -5.64
C ILE A 12 -8.73 -41.26 -4.85
N TYR A 13 -9.01 -41.92 -3.73
CA TYR A 13 -10.13 -41.60 -2.85
C TYR A 13 -9.89 -40.28 -2.11
N ILE A 14 -8.66 -40.06 -1.63
CA ILE A 14 -8.27 -38.82 -0.94
C ILE A 14 -8.28 -37.66 -1.93
N GLN A 15 -7.75 -37.85 -3.14
CA GLN A 15 -7.80 -36.83 -4.19
C GLN A 15 -9.24 -36.46 -4.57
N SER A 16 -10.10 -37.45 -4.77
CA SER A 16 -11.52 -37.23 -5.10
C SER A 16 -12.26 -36.51 -3.97
N PHE A 17 -11.95 -36.84 -2.71
CA PHE A 17 -12.51 -36.16 -1.54
C PHE A 17 -12.05 -34.70 -1.44
N ILE A 18 -10.76 -34.42 -1.67
CA ILE A 18 -10.22 -33.05 -1.70
C ILE A 18 -10.87 -32.23 -2.82
N ILE A 19 -11.00 -32.80 -4.03
CA ILE A 19 -11.66 -32.14 -5.16
C ILE A 19 -13.14 -31.89 -4.84
N GLY A 20 -13.83 -32.86 -4.24
CA GLY A 20 -15.22 -32.73 -3.80
C GLY A 20 -15.41 -31.62 -2.77
N LEU A 21 -14.50 -31.50 -1.79
CA LEU A 21 -14.52 -30.41 -0.81
C LEU A 21 -14.27 -29.04 -1.45
N ILE A 22 -13.34 -28.95 -2.41
CA ILE A 22 -13.09 -27.72 -3.17
C ILE A 22 -14.34 -27.34 -3.98
N LEU A 23 -14.98 -28.30 -4.63
CA LEU A 23 -16.20 -28.08 -5.42
C LEU A 23 -17.37 -27.66 -4.53
N ALA A 24 -17.57 -28.33 -3.39
CA ALA A 24 -18.60 -28.01 -2.42
C ALA A 24 -18.39 -26.61 -1.84
N ALA A 25 -17.18 -26.27 -1.42
CA ALA A 25 -16.85 -24.93 -0.95
C ALA A 25 -17.07 -23.85 -2.03
N PHE A 26 -16.75 -24.17 -3.28
CA PHE A 26 -17.01 -23.28 -4.41
C PHE A 26 -18.51 -23.06 -4.65
N LEU A 27 -19.31 -24.13 -4.66
CA LEU A 27 -20.76 -24.08 -4.83
C LEU A 27 -21.45 -23.35 -3.68
N SER A 28 -21.09 -23.64 -2.42
CA SER A 28 -21.64 -22.94 -1.25
C SER A 28 -21.33 -21.43 -1.29
N LYS A 29 -20.15 -21.05 -1.78
CA LYS A 29 -19.77 -19.65 -1.95
C LYS A 29 -20.51 -18.98 -3.11
N LEU A 30 -20.86 -19.72 -4.15
CA LEU A 30 -21.68 -19.24 -5.26
C LEU A 30 -23.14 -19.04 -4.82
N LEU A 31 -23.69 -19.98 -4.03
CA LEU A 31 -25.04 -19.93 -3.47
C LEU A 31 -25.23 -18.78 -2.48
N ARG A 32 -24.21 -18.42 -1.69
CA ARG A 32 -24.28 -17.28 -0.75
C ARG A 32 -24.37 -15.91 -1.46
N ARG A 33 -24.19 -15.84 -2.78
CA ARG A 33 -24.14 -14.58 -3.56
C ARG A 33 -25.48 -14.15 -4.15
N THR A 34 -26.58 -14.85 -3.88
CA THR A 34 -27.89 -14.55 -4.47
C THR A 34 -28.67 -13.45 -3.74
N ASN A 35 -28.01 -12.61 -2.94
CA ASN A 35 -28.65 -11.43 -2.36
C ASN A 35 -28.80 -10.36 -3.44
N LEU A 36 -30.04 -10.07 -3.83
CA LEU A 36 -30.40 -9.13 -4.90
C LEU A 36 -30.00 -7.66 -4.59
N ASN A 37 -29.59 -7.36 -3.35
CA ASN A 37 -29.26 -6.00 -2.90
C ASN A 37 -27.74 -5.73 -2.82
N GLU A 38 -26.90 -6.66 -3.26
CA GLU A 38 -25.44 -6.48 -3.23
C GLU A 38 -24.93 -5.82 -4.53
N PRO A 39 -23.89 -4.98 -4.47
CA PRO A 39 -23.27 -4.42 -5.66
C PRO A 39 -22.74 -5.52 -6.60
N PRO A 40 -22.79 -5.30 -7.92
CA PRO A 40 -22.41 -6.31 -8.90
C PRO A 40 -20.96 -6.75 -8.70
N LEU A 41 -20.75 -8.07 -8.64
CA LEU A 41 -19.42 -8.67 -8.55
C LEU A 41 -18.84 -8.80 -9.96
N VAL A 42 -17.69 -8.17 -10.18
CA VAL A 42 -16.96 -8.25 -11.45
C VAL A 42 -16.57 -9.69 -11.73
N TYR A 43 -16.75 -10.09 -12.99
CA TYR A 43 -16.38 -11.43 -13.44
C TYR A 43 -14.87 -11.66 -13.30
N TYR A 44 -14.49 -12.73 -12.60
CA TYR A 44 -13.10 -13.16 -12.49
C TYR A 44 -12.93 -14.58 -13.05
N ARG A 45 -11.74 -14.84 -13.61
CA ARG A 45 -11.38 -16.14 -14.20
C ARG A 45 -10.96 -17.18 -13.16
N PHE A 46 -10.29 -16.75 -12.08
CA PHE A 46 -9.66 -17.65 -11.10
C PHE A 46 -10.36 -17.56 -9.74
N PRO A 47 -10.95 -18.63 -9.19
CA PRO A 47 -11.82 -18.53 -8.01
C PRO A 47 -11.12 -18.31 -6.65
N ILE A 48 -9.84 -18.67 -6.54
CA ILE A 48 -9.05 -18.48 -5.31
C ILE A 48 -8.35 -17.11 -5.32
N ILE A 49 -7.87 -16.67 -6.48
CA ILE A 49 -7.07 -15.45 -6.64
C ILE A 49 -7.96 -14.27 -7.09
N GLY A 50 -9.04 -14.53 -7.82
CA GLY A 50 -9.91 -13.53 -8.42
C GLY A 50 -9.17 -12.56 -9.31
N HIS A 51 -9.33 -11.29 -8.98
CA HIS A 51 -8.72 -10.16 -9.64
C HIS A 51 -7.37 -9.78 -9.03
N THR A 52 -6.84 -10.52 -8.04
CA THR A 52 -5.60 -10.13 -7.34
C THR A 52 -4.44 -9.89 -8.30
N TRP A 53 -4.29 -10.73 -9.33
CA TRP A 53 -3.23 -10.53 -10.31
C TRP A 53 -3.43 -9.27 -11.16
N SER A 54 -4.64 -9.04 -11.66
CA SER A 54 -4.97 -7.83 -12.42
C SER A 54 -4.82 -6.57 -11.56
N PHE A 55 -5.25 -6.64 -10.31
CA PHE A 55 -5.13 -5.58 -9.32
C PHE A 55 -3.66 -5.22 -9.01
N LEU A 56 -2.78 -6.23 -8.90
CA LEU A 56 -1.35 -6.03 -8.68
C LEU A 56 -0.62 -5.51 -9.93
N LYS A 57 -1.03 -5.95 -11.12
CA LYS A 57 -0.37 -5.60 -12.37
C LYS A 57 -0.75 -4.21 -12.85
N ASP A 58 -2.05 -3.90 -12.84
CA ASP A 58 -2.61 -2.66 -13.36
C ASP A 58 -4.00 -2.41 -12.74
N CYS A 59 -3.98 -1.82 -11.55
CA CYS A 59 -5.19 -1.52 -10.79
C CYS A 59 -6.08 -0.51 -11.52
N ASP A 60 -5.47 0.52 -12.11
CA ASP A 60 -6.21 1.62 -12.75
C ASP A 60 -6.99 1.10 -13.95
N LYS A 61 -6.36 0.29 -14.81
CA LYS A 61 -7.05 -0.35 -15.93
C LYS A 61 -8.20 -1.24 -15.47
N LEU A 62 -7.97 -2.07 -14.45
CA LEU A 62 -9.01 -2.95 -13.89
C LEU A 62 -10.21 -2.15 -13.38
N ILE A 63 -9.97 -1.06 -12.65
CA ILE A 63 -11.02 -0.21 -12.11
C ILE A 63 -11.79 0.49 -13.24
N LEU A 64 -11.10 1.02 -14.25
CA LEU A 64 -11.73 1.70 -15.38
C LEU A 64 -12.63 0.75 -16.20
N GLU A 65 -12.12 -0.41 -16.59
CA GLU A 65 -12.90 -1.42 -17.34
C GLU A 65 -14.09 -1.92 -16.53
N SER A 66 -13.91 -2.08 -15.21
CA SER A 66 -15.00 -2.50 -14.32
C SER A 66 -16.05 -1.40 -14.17
N ARG A 67 -15.63 -0.15 -14.06
CA ARG A 67 -16.55 0.99 -13.94
C ARG A 67 -17.38 1.20 -15.20
N GLU A 68 -16.76 1.05 -16.38
CA GLU A 68 -17.46 1.13 -17.66
C GLU A 68 -18.55 0.04 -17.79
N LYS A 69 -18.27 -1.17 -17.29
CA LYS A 69 -19.17 -2.32 -17.43
C LYS A 69 -20.23 -2.43 -16.33
N TYR A 70 -19.91 -2.04 -15.11
CA TYR A 70 -20.73 -2.28 -13.91
C TYR A 70 -21.19 -1.00 -13.21
N GLY A 71 -20.75 0.18 -13.68
CA GLY A 71 -21.10 1.48 -13.13
C GLY A 71 -20.20 1.93 -11.98
N GLU A 72 -20.66 2.92 -11.21
CA GLU A 72 -19.88 3.57 -10.15
C GLU A 72 -19.54 2.68 -8.96
N THR A 73 -20.39 1.69 -8.67
CA THR A 73 -20.24 0.83 -7.48
C THR A 73 -20.25 -0.63 -7.90
N PHE A 74 -19.14 -1.31 -7.66
CA PHE A 74 -18.96 -2.71 -8.02
C PHE A 74 -18.04 -3.41 -7.03
N SER A 75 -18.10 -4.73 -7.00
CA SER A 75 -17.31 -5.55 -6.10
C SER A 75 -16.20 -6.30 -6.85
N LEU A 76 -15.01 -6.35 -6.29
CA LEU A 76 -13.87 -7.13 -6.77
C LEU A 76 -13.49 -8.21 -5.78
N TYR A 77 -13.16 -9.41 -6.26
CA TYR A 77 -12.49 -10.42 -5.45
C TYR A 77 -10.96 -10.24 -5.47
N VAL A 78 -10.35 -9.82 -4.37
CA VAL A 78 -8.90 -9.50 -4.24
C VAL A 78 -8.37 -10.06 -2.91
N TYR A 79 -7.23 -10.75 -2.93
CA TYR A 79 -6.60 -11.43 -1.78
C TYR A 79 -7.53 -12.35 -0.99
N GLY A 80 -8.38 -13.10 -1.69
CA GLY A 80 -9.32 -14.00 -1.04
C GLY A 80 -10.56 -13.33 -0.45
N GLN A 81 -10.67 -11.99 -0.52
CA GLN A 81 -11.74 -11.19 0.05
C GLN A 81 -12.52 -10.44 -1.04
N ILE A 82 -13.80 -10.16 -0.78
CA ILE A 82 -14.61 -9.29 -1.64
C ILE A 82 -14.41 -7.85 -1.16
N ARG A 83 -14.08 -6.95 -2.09
CA ARG A 83 -13.88 -5.52 -1.85
C ARG A 83 -14.82 -4.75 -2.76
N THR A 84 -15.72 -3.99 -2.17
CA THR A 84 -16.60 -3.08 -2.91
C THR A 84 -15.86 -1.78 -3.17
N ILE A 85 -15.72 -1.43 -4.44
CA ILE A 85 -15.25 -0.14 -4.91
C ILE A 85 -16.46 0.77 -5.04
N VAL A 86 -16.30 1.98 -4.53
CA VAL A 86 -17.35 3.00 -4.47
C VAL A 86 -16.89 4.21 -5.27
N GLY A 87 -17.78 4.72 -6.10
CA GLY A 87 -17.55 5.91 -6.92
C GLY A 87 -17.37 7.18 -6.11
N LYS A 88 -16.92 8.24 -6.80
CA LYS A 88 -16.62 9.54 -6.18
C LYS A 88 -17.80 10.11 -5.39
N GLU A 89 -19.00 10.07 -5.97
CA GLU A 89 -20.21 10.67 -5.38
C GLU A 89 -20.62 9.99 -4.07
N SER A 90 -20.48 8.67 -3.98
CA SER A 90 -20.84 7.89 -2.80
C SER A 90 -19.72 7.79 -1.76
N THR A 91 -18.52 8.33 -2.04
CA THR A 91 -17.37 8.28 -1.13
C THR A 91 -17.66 9.03 0.18
N HIS A 92 -18.33 10.18 0.10
CA HIS A 92 -18.68 10.97 1.28
C HIS A 92 -19.65 10.22 2.21
N GLU A 93 -20.59 9.44 1.65
CA GLU A 93 -21.53 8.65 2.46
C GLU A 93 -20.84 7.54 3.23
N VAL A 94 -19.88 6.85 2.59
CA VAL A 94 -19.07 5.81 3.24
C VAL A 94 -18.20 6.42 4.35
N LEU A 95 -17.57 7.56 4.09
CA LEU A 95 -16.70 8.23 5.07
C LEU A 95 -17.48 8.78 6.28
N ARG A 96 -18.75 9.18 6.08
CA ARG A 96 -19.60 9.73 7.14
C ARG A 96 -20.18 8.66 8.08
N LYS A 97 -20.33 7.42 7.61
CA LYS A 97 -20.89 6.30 8.37
C LYS A 97 -19.81 5.54 9.15
N ASP A 98 -19.15 6.24 10.07
CA ASP A 98 -18.07 5.70 10.92
C ASP A 98 -18.52 4.56 11.87
N GLN A 99 -19.81 4.49 12.19
CA GLN A 99 -20.41 3.40 12.97
C GLN A 99 -20.52 2.10 12.17
N ASP A 100 -20.75 2.19 10.85
CA ASP A 100 -20.91 1.03 9.97
C ASP A 100 -19.57 0.62 9.32
N PHE A 101 -18.67 1.58 9.08
CA PHE A 101 -17.38 1.36 8.42
C PHE A 101 -16.20 1.68 9.35
N SER A 102 -15.30 0.70 9.54
CA SER A 102 -14.07 0.90 10.31
C SER A 102 -12.83 0.96 9.42
N PHE A 103 -12.23 2.15 9.32
CA PHE A 103 -10.93 2.32 8.65
C PHE A 103 -9.81 1.53 9.33
N ARG A 104 -9.83 1.47 10.67
CA ARG A 104 -8.83 0.75 11.47
C ARG A 104 -8.85 -0.75 11.15
N GLN A 105 -10.05 -1.34 11.12
CA GLN A 105 -10.20 -2.75 10.77
C GLN A 105 -9.87 -3.00 9.30
N GLY A 106 -10.29 -2.10 8.40
CA GLY A 106 -9.91 -2.14 6.99
C GLY A 106 -8.39 -2.19 6.82
N ASN A 107 -7.64 -1.29 7.44
CA ASN A 107 -6.19 -1.24 7.33
C ASN A 107 -5.52 -2.54 7.84
N ARG A 108 -5.93 -3.03 9.02
CA ARG A 108 -5.41 -4.29 9.60
C ARG A 108 -5.68 -5.52 8.76
N SER A 109 -6.83 -5.57 8.09
CA SER A 109 -7.28 -6.72 7.30
C SER A 109 -6.70 -6.73 5.89
N THR A 110 -6.24 -5.58 5.40
CA THR A 110 -5.82 -5.37 4.01
C THR A 110 -4.31 -5.21 3.85
N GLN A 111 -3.59 -4.87 4.91
CA GLN A 111 -2.14 -4.89 4.92
C GLN A 111 -1.64 -6.33 4.81
N LEU A 112 -0.56 -6.52 4.01
CA LEU A 112 0.41 -7.58 4.28
C LEU A 112 0.62 -7.62 5.79
N PRO A 113 0.66 -8.77 6.45
CA PRO A 113 0.78 -8.84 7.90
C PRO A 113 2.02 -8.06 8.37
N THR A 114 1.85 -6.76 8.64
CA THR A 114 2.92 -5.80 8.89
C THR A 114 3.56 -6.14 10.21
N HIS A 115 2.84 -6.79 11.12
CA HIS A 115 3.35 -7.43 12.33
C HIS A 115 4.39 -8.54 12.06
N LEU A 116 4.37 -9.20 10.90
CA LEU A 116 5.37 -10.22 10.51
C LEU A 116 6.63 -9.61 9.91
N ILE A 117 6.56 -8.38 9.39
CA ILE A 117 7.71 -7.66 8.77
C ILE A 117 8.30 -6.64 9.75
N PHE A 118 7.44 -5.97 10.53
CA PHE A 118 7.76 -4.93 11.49
C PHE A 118 7.11 -5.27 12.84
N LYS A 119 7.93 -5.77 13.77
CA LYS A 119 7.50 -6.18 15.12
C LYS A 119 6.82 -5.05 15.91
N GLN A 120 7.05 -3.78 15.54
CA GLN A 120 6.48 -2.57 16.16
C GLN A 120 5.28 -1.95 15.41
N ALA A 121 4.81 -2.50 14.28
CA ALA A 121 3.75 -1.85 13.49
C ALA A 121 2.42 -1.65 14.24
N THR A 122 2.17 -2.45 15.29
CA THR A 122 0.99 -2.34 16.15
C THR A 122 0.98 -1.08 17.05
N LEU A 123 2.15 -0.48 17.33
CA LEU A 123 2.26 0.67 18.24
C LEU A 123 1.74 1.99 17.65
N ALA A 124 1.75 2.12 16.31
CA ALA A 124 1.29 3.34 15.65
C ALA A 124 -0.23 3.53 15.79
N ASP A 125 -0.99 2.43 15.70
CA ASP A 125 -2.46 2.44 15.81
C ASP A 125 -2.97 2.82 17.20
N GLU A 126 -2.22 2.49 18.26
CA GLU A 126 -2.63 2.75 19.65
C GLU A 126 -2.29 4.17 20.10
N ASN A 127 -1.30 4.81 19.46
CA ASN A 127 -0.76 6.09 19.87
C ASN A 127 -1.03 7.25 18.90
N ILE A 128 -1.98 7.09 17.96
CA ILE A 128 -2.33 8.13 16.97
C ILE A 128 -2.68 9.47 17.66
N ILE A 129 -3.37 9.42 18.80
CA ILE A 129 -3.72 10.62 19.57
C ILE A 129 -2.47 11.32 20.08
N ILE A 130 -1.52 10.58 20.66
CA ILE A 130 -0.26 11.12 21.16
C ILE A 130 0.57 11.74 20.03
N ILE A 131 0.65 11.06 18.89
CA ILE A 131 1.37 11.56 17.70
C ILE A 131 0.71 12.85 17.21
N ARG A 132 -0.63 12.88 17.11
CA ARG A 132 -1.40 14.05 16.71
C ARG A 132 -1.14 15.23 17.65
N ASP A 133 -1.23 15.01 18.95
CA ASP A 133 -1.08 16.07 19.96
C ASP A 133 0.36 16.59 19.98
N PHE A 134 1.35 15.71 19.84
CA PHE A 134 2.75 16.09 19.71
C PHE A 134 3.00 16.96 18.46
N ILE A 135 2.51 16.52 17.30
CA ILE A 135 2.68 17.25 16.03
C ILE A 135 1.95 18.59 16.10
N ALA A 136 0.70 18.62 16.57
CA ALA A 136 -0.10 19.83 16.67
C ALA A 136 0.55 20.84 17.64
N GLY A 137 1.00 20.37 18.81
CA GLY A 137 1.65 21.22 19.82
C GLY A 137 3.01 21.76 19.41
N LYS A 138 3.73 21.07 18.51
CA LYS A 138 5.07 21.47 18.04
C LYS A 138 5.12 21.91 16.58
N LEU A 139 3.98 22.09 15.92
CA LEU A 139 3.90 22.29 14.48
C LEU A 139 4.80 23.42 13.98
N LYS A 140 4.77 24.58 14.65
CA LYS A 140 5.59 25.74 14.29
C LYS A 140 7.10 25.43 14.36
N GLN A 141 7.53 24.74 15.41
CA GLN A 141 8.93 24.34 15.59
C GLN A 141 9.33 23.29 14.56
N LEU A 142 8.46 22.31 14.30
CA LEU A 142 8.68 21.26 13.30
C LEU A 142 8.78 21.83 11.89
N ILE A 143 7.92 22.78 11.52
CA ILE A 143 8.00 23.48 10.22
C ILE A 143 9.32 24.24 10.08
N SER A 144 9.72 24.97 11.12
CA SER A 144 10.99 25.73 11.09
C SER A 144 12.19 24.80 10.94
N ARG A 145 12.21 23.68 11.67
CA ARG A 145 13.24 22.63 11.54
C ARG A 145 13.23 21.98 10.16
N LEU A 146 12.04 21.67 9.64
CA LEU A 146 11.88 21.09 8.30
C LEU A 146 12.48 22.01 7.23
N GLN A 147 12.19 23.31 7.29
CA GLN A 147 12.71 24.30 6.34
C GLN A 147 14.24 24.36 6.38
N ASN A 148 14.83 24.49 7.57
CA ASN A 148 16.28 24.53 7.72
C ASN A 148 16.95 23.25 7.21
N ASN A 149 16.39 22.09 7.53
CA ASN A 149 16.94 20.81 7.10
C ASN A 149 16.80 20.58 5.59
N ILE A 150 15.72 21.07 4.96
CA ILE A 150 15.57 21.02 3.51
C ILE A 150 16.65 21.86 2.84
N ILE A 151 16.89 23.08 3.33
CA ILE A 151 17.95 23.95 2.81
C ILE A 151 19.30 23.25 2.93
N ASN A 152 19.63 22.74 4.12
CA ASN A 152 20.87 21.99 4.35
C ASN A 152 21.02 20.77 3.43
N ALA A 153 19.94 20.02 3.19
CA ALA A 153 19.97 18.85 2.31
C ALA A 153 20.13 19.24 0.84
N ILE A 154 19.51 20.34 0.41
CA ILE A 154 19.72 20.93 -0.93
C ILE A 154 21.19 21.35 -1.07
N ASP A 155 21.75 22.05 -0.10
CA ASP A 155 23.16 22.47 -0.14
C ASP A 155 24.11 21.27 -0.17
N LEU A 156 23.79 20.19 0.56
CA LEU A 156 24.59 18.98 0.59
C LEU A 156 24.58 18.21 -0.75
N HIS A 157 23.42 18.13 -1.42
CA HIS A 157 23.28 17.36 -2.66
C HIS A 157 23.53 18.19 -3.94
N ILE A 158 23.07 19.43 -3.95
CA ILE A 158 23.14 20.35 -5.08
C ILE A 158 24.27 21.35 -4.86
N GLY A 159 24.30 22.03 -3.72
CA GLY A 159 25.30 23.05 -3.39
C GLY A 159 25.20 24.31 -4.25
N GLU A 160 26.15 25.23 -4.10
CA GLU A 160 26.20 26.43 -4.94
C GLU A 160 26.56 26.07 -6.39
N CYS A 161 25.68 26.45 -7.32
CA CYS A 161 25.84 26.17 -8.73
C CYS A 161 26.45 27.39 -9.45
N VAL A 162 27.77 27.55 -9.35
CA VAL A 162 28.52 28.56 -10.12
C VAL A 162 28.51 28.21 -11.63
N GLU A 163 28.44 26.92 -11.94
CA GLU A 163 28.28 26.39 -13.30
C GLU A 163 27.12 25.36 -13.34
N PRO A 164 26.49 25.13 -14.51
CA PRO A 164 25.38 24.18 -14.63
C PRO A 164 25.76 22.75 -14.20
N LYS A 165 25.16 22.27 -13.10
CA LYS A 165 25.44 20.96 -12.53
C LYS A 165 24.51 19.88 -13.12
N VAL A 166 25.08 18.79 -13.63
CA VAL A 166 24.30 17.66 -14.13
C VAL A 166 23.97 16.67 -13.01
N ILE A 167 22.69 16.55 -12.66
CA ILE A 167 22.21 15.58 -11.68
C ILE A 167 22.02 14.22 -12.35
N ARG A 168 22.89 13.26 -12.01
CA ARG A 168 22.89 11.91 -12.62
C ARG A 168 21.71 11.03 -12.20
N TYR A 169 21.22 11.21 -10.98
CA TYR A 169 20.16 10.38 -10.38
C TYR A 169 19.07 11.24 -9.72
N PRO A 170 18.25 11.97 -10.50
CA PRO A 170 17.33 12.98 -9.98
C PRO A 170 16.32 12.43 -8.97
N ARG A 171 15.78 11.23 -9.21
CA ARG A 171 14.88 10.56 -8.27
C ARG A 171 15.55 10.26 -6.94
N LYS A 172 16.78 9.75 -6.96
CA LYS A 172 17.53 9.46 -5.74
C LYS A 172 17.83 10.75 -4.98
N THR A 173 18.37 11.75 -5.68
CA THR A 173 18.69 13.05 -5.09
C THR A 173 17.46 13.69 -4.44
N LEU A 174 16.30 13.67 -5.11
CA LEU A 174 15.06 14.18 -4.53
C LEU A 174 14.63 13.39 -3.28
N MET A 175 14.73 12.07 -3.32
CA MET A 175 14.40 11.22 -2.17
C MET A 175 15.34 11.50 -0.99
N ASP A 176 16.65 11.64 -1.22
CA ASP A 176 17.62 11.94 -0.16
C ASP A 176 17.34 13.33 0.45
N ILE A 177 17.05 14.35 -0.37
CA ILE A 177 16.67 15.71 0.08
C ILE A 177 15.42 15.70 0.97
N ILE A 178 14.46 14.81 0.71
CA ILE A 178 13.23 14.68 1.51
C ILE A 178 13.45 13.80 2.75
N ALA A 179 14.21 12.73 2.63
CA ALA A 179 14.40 11.74 3.68
C ALA A 179 15.19 12.28 4.87
N ILE A 180 16.23 13.10 4.62
CA ILE A 180 17.08 13.67 5.67
C ILE A 180 16.26 14.54 6.66
N PRO A 181 15.47 15.53 6.20
CA PRO A 181 14.59 16.32 7.08
C PRO A 181 13.54 15.48 7.82
N ILE A 182 12.94 14.49 7.16
CA ILE A 182 11.93 13.62 7.79
C ILE A 182 12.56 12.78 8.90
N ALA A 183 13.75 12.23 8.67
CA ALA A 183 14.48 11.46 9.67
C ALA A 183 14.83 12.32 10.90
N ASP A 184 15.27 13.56 10.71
CA ASP A 184 15.54 14.49 11.82
C ASP A 184 14.28 14.81 12.64
N ILE A 185 13.13 14.98 11.98
CA ILE A 185 11.86 15.25 12.67
C ILE A 185 11.37 14.05 13.49
N ILE A 186 11.49 12.84 12.92
CA ILE A 186 10.97 11.62 13.54
C ILE A 186 11.91 11.12 14.65
N VAL A 187 13.23 11.17 14.43
CA VAL A 187 14.23 10.50 15.28
C VAL A 187 15.11 11.48 16.03
N GLY A 188 15.26 12.72 15.55
CA GLY A 188 16.14 13.76 16.11
C GLY A 188 17.53 13.79 15.47
N GLU A 189 18.26 14.89 15.72
CA GLU A 189 19.52 15.27 15.03
C GLU A 189 20.60 14.18 15.06
N ARG A 190 20.64 13.35 16.11
CA ARG A 190 21.75 12.42 16.35
C ARG A 190 21.82 11.21 15.41
N ILE A 191 20.80 10.97 14.59
CA ILE A 191 20.73 9.81 13.66
C ILE A 191 20.58 10.25 12.19
N GLY A 192 20.24 11.52 11.92
CA GLY A 192 20.20 12.06 10.54
C GLY A 192 21.54 11.94 9.80
N GLU A 193 22.65 12.11 10.51
CA GLU A 193 24.02 11.90 9.98
C GLU A 193 24.32 10.43 9.63
N ILE A 194 23.64 9.47 10.27
CA ILE A 194 23.88 8.02 10.09
C ILE A 194 23.02 7.44 8.95
N ILE A 195 21.94 8.11 8.53
CA ILE A 195 21.03 7.62 7.48
C ILE A 195 21.52 7.96 6.06
N GLY A 196 22.35 9.00 5.89
CA GLY A 196 23.02 9.31 4.61
C GLY A 196 23.64 8.10 3.88
N PRO A 197 24.28 7.13 4.57
CA PRO A 197 24.79 5.90 3.94
C PRO A 197 23.78 4.76 3.70
N PHE A 198 22.56 4.77 4.29
CA PHE A 198 21.60 3.67 4.12
C PHE A 198 20.78 3.72 2.81
N THR A 199 20.82 4.81 2.03
CA THR A 199 20.18 4.91 0.70
C THR A 199 21.04 4.31 -0.44
N TYR A 200 22.03 3.48 -0.11
CA TYR A 200 22.74 2.65 -1.08
C TYR A 200 21.96 1.37 -1.38
N ASN A 201 20.99 1.47 -2.31
CA ASN A 201 20.78 0.37 -3.25
C ASN A 201 20.34 0.85 -4.63
N LYS A 202 20.98 0.24 -5.63
CA LYS A 202 21.18 0.68 -7.01
C LYS A 202 19.94 0.44 -7.86
N THR A 203 19.41 1.44 -8.58
CA THR A 203 18.69 1.19 -9.86
C THR A 203 18.45 2.44 -10.73
N SER A 204 18.83 2.26 -12.01
CA SER A 204 18.43 2.96 -13.25
C SER A 204 18.67 4.46 -13.45
N SER A 205 19.51 4.76 -14.46
CA SER A 205 20.00 6.06 -14.91
C SER A 205 18.97 6.77 -15.81
N SER A 206 18.58 7.99 -15.43
CA SER A 206 17.98 8.99 -16.33
C SER A 206 18.59 10.35 -16.01
N LYS A 207 19.34 10.94 -16.97
CA LYS A 207 19.97 12.24 -16.83
C LYS A 207 18.93 13.36 -17.01
N PHE A 208 18.85 14.29 -16.07
CA PHE A 208 18.13 15.55 -16.23
C PHE A 208 19.14 16.71 -16.13
N LYS A 209 19.08 17.62 -17.10
CA LYS A 209 19.82 18.89 -17.10
C LYS A 209 18.82 19.95 -16.67
N ILE A 210 19.11 20.65 -15.57
CA ILE A 210 18.33 21.81 -15.14
C ILE A 210 19.21 23.02 -15.47
N ASP A 211 18.76 23.82 -16.43
CA ASP A 211 19.37 25.11 -16.74
C ASP A 211 18.61 26.14 -15.89
N LEU A 212 19.24 26.66 -14.82
CA LEU A 212 18.72 27.82 -14.10
C LEU A 212 19.22 29.08 -14.82
N PHE A 213 18.28 29.96 -15.17
CA PHE A 213 18.53 31.31 -15.68
C PHE A 213 18.80 32.29 -14.52
#